data_AF-A0A4R3KH55-F1
#
_entry.id   AF-A0A4R3KH55-F1
#
_cell.length_a   1.000
_cell.length_b   1.000
_cell.length_c   1.000
_cell.angle_alpha   90.00
_cell.angle_beta   90.00
_cell.angle_gamma   90.00
#
_symmetry.space_group_name_H-M   'P 1'
#
loop_
_entity.id
_entity.type
_entity.pdbx_description
1 polymer ?
#
loop_
_entity_poly.entity_id
_entity_poly.type
_entity_poly.pdbx_seq_one_letter_code
_entity_poly.pdbx_strand_id
1 'polypeptide(L)'
;MKMTAIEKMRWAKALLEEESGGAYELVVGNVHDDLYLRCGDQVNAGLYLSMLPNRDTGKYDCIFKGYTRMSGGYRNAKGMQKLADEYKQAAYFLREMEIANISLSEDELSAFVSELKSAEKQQINALQMGM
;
A
#
# COMPACT_ATOMS: atom_id res chain seq x y z
N MET A 1 -21.98 -9.46 6.39
CA MET A 1 -22.16 -8.70 5.13
C MET A 1 -20.81 -8.68 4.42
N LYS A 2 -20.75 -8.94 3.11
CA LYS A 2 -19.47 -8.97 2.36
C LYS A 2 -19.07 -7.54 2.02
N MET A 3 -17.82 -7.16 2.31
CA MET A 3 -17.31 -5.82 1.98
C MET A 3 -17.32 -5.58 0.47
N THR A 4 -17.69 -4.37 0.08
CA THR A 4 -17.54 -3.83 -1.28
C THR A 4 -16.07 -3.66 -1.65
N ALA A 5 -15.75 -3.44 -2.92
CA ALA A 5 -14.37 -3.28 -3.36
C ALA A 5 -13.70 -2.03 -2.75
N ILE A 6 -14.44 -0.91 -2.64
CA ILE A 6 -13.96 0.31 -1.99
C ILE A 6 -13.75 0.09 -0.49
N GLU A 7 -14.66 -0.59 0.20
CA GLU A 7 -14.48 -0.90 1.63
C GLU A 7 -13.24 -1.77 1.87
N LYS A 8 -12.96 -2.73 0.97
CA LYS A 8 -11.71 -3.49 1.02
C LYS A 8 -10.48 -2.62 0.82
N MET A 9 -10.52 -1.64 -0.10
CA MET A 9 -9.39 -0.71 -0.30
C MET A 9 -9.16 0.19 0.93
N ARG A 10 -10.23 0.69 1.55
CA ARG A 10 -10.13 1.47 2.80
C ARG A 10 -9.58 0.63 3.95
N TRP A 11 -10.04 -0.61 4.08
CA TRP A 11 -9.49 -1.56 5.04
C TRP A 11 -8.02 -1.86 4.78
N ALA A 12 -7.64 -2.11 3.52
CA ALA A 12 -6.25 -2.37 3.15
C ALA A 12 -5.35 -1.17 3.51
N LYS A 13 -5.82 0.05 3.23
CA LYS A 13 -5.14 1.29 3.65
C LYS A 13 -4.94 1.35 5.16
N ALA A 14 -6.01 1.20 5.94
CA ALA A 14 -5.94 1.26 7.40
C ALA A 14 -5.00 0.18 7.96
N LEU A 15 -5.13 -1.06 7.50
CA LEU A 15 -4.27 -2.17 7.90
C LEU A 15 -2.79 -1.87 7.63
N LEU A 16 -2.48 -1.44 6.40
CA LEU A 16 -1.10 -1.17 5.99
C LEU A 16 -0.51 0.02 6.74
N GLU A 17 -1.25 1.10 6.95
CA GLU A 17 -0.70 2.32 7.56
C GLU A 17 -0.61 2.23 9.08
N GLU A 18 -1.63 1.69 9.73
CA GLU A 18 -1.71 1.62 11.19
C GLU A 18 -0.83 0.49 11.75
N GLU A 19 -0.93 -0.72 11.21
CA GLU A 19 -0.19 -1.87 11.75
C GLU A 19 1.28 -1.91 11.32
N SER A 20 1.65 -1.16 10.27
CA SER A 20 3.05 -1.03 9.88
C SER A 20 3.80 0.07 10.63
N GLY A 21 3.10 0.89 11.42
CA GLY A 21 3.68 2.09 12.05
C GLY A 21 4.18 3.10 11.01
N GLY A 22 3.47 3.23 9.88
CA GLY A 22 3.83 4.13 8.78
C GLY A 22 4.95 3.64 7.85
N ALA A 23 5.34 2.36 7.92
CA ALA A 23 6.31 1.79 6.99
C ALA A 23 5.73 1.61 5.58
N TYR A 24 4.41 1.49 5.48
CA TYR A 24 3.64 1.43 4.23
C TYR A 24 2.58 2.53 4.19
N GLU A 25 2.42 3.15 3.03
CA GLU A 25 1.42 4.19 2.79
C GLU A 25 0.82 4.03 1.39
N LEU A 26 -0.50 4.02 1.28
CA LEU A 26 -1.17 4.01 -0.02
C LEU A 26 -1.29 5.44 -0.54
N VAL A 27 -0.72 5.66 -1.72
CA VAL A 27 -0.50 7.01 -2.28
C VAL A 27 -0.82 7.05 -3.76
N VAL A 28 -1.19 8.24 -4.22
CA VAL A 28 -1.54 8.50 -5.62
C VAL A 28 -0.38 9.24 -6.30
N GLY A 29 -0.01 8.79 -7.50
CA GLY A 29 1.05 9.40 -8.30
C GLY A 29 0.61 10.72 -8.94
N ASN A 30 1.55 11.65 -9.08
CA ASN A 30 1.26 13.01 -9.59
C ASN A 30 1.04 13.10 -11.11
N VAL A 31 1.43 12.08 -11.89
CA VAL A 31 1.48 12.15 -13.36
C VAL A 31 0.27 11.49 -14.02
N HIS A 32 -0.15 10.31 -13.54
CA HIS A 32 -1.27 9.56 -14.12
C HIS A 32 -2.28 9.07 -13.07
N ASP A 33 -2.22 9.62 -11.85
CA ASP A 33 -3.09 9.20 -10.75
C ASP A 33 -2.95 7.71 -10.40
N ASP A 34 -1.78 7.14 -10.71
CA ASP A 34 -1.46 5.75 -10.43
C ASP A 34 -1.48 5.51 -8.92
N LEU A 35 -2.23 4.51 -8.49
CA LEU A 35 -2.19 4.06 -7.11
C LEU A 35 -0.95 3.19 -6.88
N TYR A 36 -0.14 3.55 -5.90
CA TYR A 36 1.03 2.75 -5.51
C TYR A 36 1.18 2.68 -4.00
N LEU A 37 1.94 1.67 -3.56
CA LEU A 37 2.30 1.50 -2.17
C LEU A 37 3.69 2.11 -1.95
N ARG A 38 3.75 3.23 -1.23
CA ARG A 38 5.02 3.78 -0.76
C ARG A 38 5.50 2.92 0.39
N CYS A 39 6.79 2.58 0.36
CA CYS A 39 7.45 1.80 1.39
C CYS A 39 8.68 2.58 1.86
N GLY A 40 8.80 2.76 3.17
CA GLY A 40 9.81 3.62 3.79
C GLY A 40 11.24 3.26 3.37
N ASP A 41 12.10 4.27 3.28
CA ASP A 41 13.47 4.13 2.76
C ASP A 41 14.35 3.16 3.56
N GLN A 42 14.01 2.95 4.84
CA GLN A 42 14.73 2.07 5.76
C GLN A 42 14.24 0.62 5.76
N VAL A 43 13.20 0.31 4.97
CA VAL A 43 12.67 -1.05 4.81
C VAL A 43 13.45 -1.76 3.71
N ASN A 44 14.05 -2.91 4.03
CA ASN A 44 14.79 -3.72 3.06
C ASN A 44 13.90 -4.80 2.46
N ALA A 45 13.07 -5.46 3.27
CA ALA A 45 12.07 -6.41 2.78
C ALA A 45 10.68 -5.75 2.81
N GLY A 46 10.12 -5.49 1.64
CA GLY A 46 8.92 -4.66 1.49
C GLY A 46 7.85 -5.28 0.59
N LEU A 47 6.75 -4.57 0.44
CA LEU A 47 5.67 -4.84 -0.51
C LEU A 47 5.56 -3.71 -1.52
N TYR A 48 5.19 -4.05 -2.76
CA TYR A 48 4.71 -3.08 -3.75
C TYR A 48 3.32 -3.48 -4.24
N LEU A 49 2.58 -2.48 -4.70
CA LEU A 49 1.25 -2.63 -5.31
C LEU A 49 1.34 -2.39 -6.81
N SER A 50 0.58 -3.16 -7.58
CA SER A 50 0.28 -2.89 -8.99
C SER A 50 -1.20 -3.08 -9.26
N MET A 51 -1.81 -2.08 -9.89
CA MET A 51 -3.17 -2.18 -10.43
C MET A 51 -3.08 -2.77 -11.84
N LEU A 52 -3.55 -4.00 -12.04
CA LEU A 52 -3.47 -4.67 -13.34
C LEU A 52 -4.86 -4.79 -13.98
N PRO A 53 -5.04 -4.35 -15.24
CA PRO A 53 -6.29 -4.54 -15.95
C PRO A 53 -6.52 -6.03 -16.23
N ASN A 54 -7.66 -6.54 -15.79
CA ASN A 54 -8.15 -7.89 -16.05
C ASN A 54 -9.12 -7.85 -17.23
N ARG A 55 -8.69 -8.41 -18.37
CA ARG A 55 -9.46 -8.40 -19.62
C ARG A 55 -10.72 -9.26 -19.58
N ASP A 56 -10.74 -10.29 -18.74
CA ASP A 56 -11.85 -11.22 -18.64
C ASP A 56 -13.01 -10.60 -17.84
N THR A 57 -12.68 -9.81 -16.81
CA THR A 57 -13.68 -9.16 -15.96
C THR A 57 -13.94 -7.70 -16.32
N GLY A 58 -13.07 -7.07 -17.10
CA GLY A 58 -13.10 -5.63 -17.38
C GLY A 58 -12.78 -4.75 -16.15
N LYS A 59 -12.12 -5.32 -15.13
CA LYS A 59 -11.78 -4.67 -13.86
C LYS A 59 -10.28 -4.49 -13.70
N TYR A 60 -9.88 -3.81 -12.62
CA TYR A 60 -8.49 -3.69 -12.19
C TYR A 60 -8.25 -4.53 -10.94
N ASP A 61 -7.37 -5.52 -11.05
CA ASP A 61 -6.96 -6.37 -9.95
C ASP A 61 -5.81 -5.72 -9.18
N CYS A 62 -5.95 -5.69 -7.85
CA CYS A 62 -5.00 -5.11 -6.92
C CYS A 62 -3.95 -6.18 -6.55
N ILE A 63 -2.78 -6.15 -7.19
CA ILE A 63 -1.75 -7.17 -7.02
C ILE A 63 -0.63 -6.65 -6.13
N PHE A 64 -0.50 -7.24 -4.94
CA PHE A 64 0.62 -7.01 -4.05
C PHE A 64 1.71 -8.05 -4.28
N LYS A 65 2.98 -7.63 -4.22
CA LYS A 65 4.12 -8.55 -4.25
C LYS A 65 5.22 -8.11 -3.31
N GLY A 66 5.89 -9.09 -2.73
CA GLY A 66 7.09 -8.88 -1.91
C GLY A 66 8.33 -8.58 -2.75
N TYR A 67 9.24 -7.79 -2.19
CA TYR A 67 10.56 -7.55 -2.75
C TYR A 67 11.60 -7.37 -1.66
N THR A 68 12.87 -7.48 -2.05
CA THR A 68 14.01 -7.20 -1.18
C THR A 68 14.94 -6.20 -1.85
N ARG A 69 15.14 -5.03 -1.23
CA ARG A 69 16.22 -4.09 -1.55
C ARG A 69 17.50 -4.63 -0.92
N MET A 70 18.47 -5.04 -1.72
CA MET A 70 19.78 -5.44 -1.21
C MET A 70 20.88 -4.60 -1.84
N SER A 71 21.60 -3.87 -0.99
CA SER A 71 22.89 -3.26 -1.31
C SER A 71 23.86 -3.51 -0.13
N GLY A 72 24.73 -4.53 -0.28
CA GLY A 72 25.70 -4.91 0.74
C GLY A 72 25.17 -5.89 1.82
N GLY A 73 26.04 -6.26 2.77
CA GLY A 73 25.76 -7.21 3.85
C GLY A 73 25.41 -6.56 5.19
N TYR A 74 24.90 -7.36 6.14
CA TYR A 74 24.51 -6.90 7.48
C TYR A 74 25.71 -6.91 8.44
N ARG A 75 25.90 -5.82 9.20
CA ARG A 75 27.08 -5.65 10.07
C ARG A 75 27.03 -6.45 11.38
N ASN A 76 25.83 -6.85 11.83
CA ASN A 76 25.65 -7.56 13.10
C ASN A 76 24.30 -8.32 13.15
N ALA A 77 24.13 -9.12 14.20
CA ALA A 77 22.92 -9.92 14.44
C ALA A 77 21.64 -9.07 14.55
N LYS A 78 21.73 -7.84 15.11
CA LYS A 78 20.57 -6.94 15.21
C LYS A 78 20.05 -6.52 13.83
N GLY A 79 20.94 -6.26 12.88
CA GLY A 79 20.57 -5.97 11.50
C GLY A 79 19.88 -7.14 10.81
N MET A 80 20.39 -8.37 11.02
CA MET A 80 19.75 -9.58 10.50
C MET A 80 18.37 -9.82 11.13
N GLN A 81 18.23 -9.60 12.44
CA GLN A 81 16.95 -9.73 13.13
C GLN A 81 15.91 -8.75 12.60
N LYS A 82 16.29 -7.48 12.39
CA LYS A 82 15.41 -6.47 11.80
C LYS A 82 14.88 -6.90 10.43
N LEU A 83 15.76 -7.39 9.55
CA LEU A 83 15.35 -7.89 8.23
C LEU A 83 14.38 -9.07 8.34
N ALA A 84 14.65 -10.01 9.25
CA ALA A 84 13.76 -11.15 9.48
C ALA A 84 12.36 -10.70 9.93
N ASP A 85 12.28 -9.66 10.75
CA ASP A 85 11.01 -9.11 11.22
C ASP A 85 10.28 -8.31 10.12
N GLU A 86 11.02 -7.59 9.26
CA GLU A 86 10.47 -6.97 8.04
C GLU A 86 9.84 -8.02 7.10
N TYR A 87 10.50 -9.16 6.87
CA TYR A 87 9.92 -10.26 6.07
C TYR A 87 8.64 -10.83 6.67
N LYS A 88 8.60 -11.03 8.00
CA LYS A 88 7.40 -11.54 8.66
C LYS A 88 6.22 -10.57 8.49
N GLN A 89 6.47 -9.27 8.66
CA GLN A 89 5.45 -8.25 8.49
C GLN A 89 4.96 -8.17 7.03
N ALA A 90 5.87 -8.15 6.06
CA ALA A 90 5.52 -8.15 4.63
C ALA A 90 4.72 -9.40 4.24
N ALA A 91 5.11 -10.59 4.72
CA ALA A 91 4.40 -11.83 4.46
C ALA A 91 2.99 -11.84 5.06
N TYR A 92 2.83 -11.28 6.28
CA TYR A 92 1.52 -11.11 6.89
C TYR A 92 0.62 -10.21 6.04
N PHE A 93 1.05 -9.01 5.69
CA PHE A 93 0.25 -8.11 4.87
C PHE A 93 -0.06 -8.68 3.48
N LEU A 94 0.91 -9.34 2.83
CA LEU A 94 0.68 -9.97 1.54
C LEU A 94 -0.44 -11.02 1.61
N ARG A 95 -0.41 -11.87 2.64
CA ARG A 95 -1.47 -12.87 2.87
C ARG A 95 -2.83 -12.21 3.06
N GLU A 96 -2.91 -11.15 3.87
CA GLU A 96 -4.16 -10.43 4.09
C GLU A 96 -4.70 -9.80 2.79
N MET A 97 -3.82 -9.26 1.95
CA MET A 97 -4.20 -8.73 0.63
C MET A 97 -4.68 -9.83 -0.35
N GLU A 98 -4.00 -10.99 -0.36
CA GLU A 98 -4.41 -12.16 -1.16
C GLU A 98 -5.79 -12.67 -0.75
N ILE A 99 -6.06 -12.75 0.56
CA ILE A 99 -7.38 -13.14 1.10
C ILE A 99 -8.45 -12.11 0.73
N ALA A 100 -8.11 -10.81 0.81
CA ALA A 100 -9.03 -9.74 0.46
C ALA A 100 -9.43 -9.80 -1.03
N ASN A 101 -8.53 -10.26 -1.91
CA ASN A 101 -8.75 -10.44 -3.34
C ASN A 101 -9.51 -9.26 -3.96
N ILE A 102 -8.85 -8.11 -4.00
CA ILE A 102 -9.46 -6.83 -4.33
C ILE A 102 -9.44 -6.63 -5.86
N SER A 103 -10.62 -6.40 -6.42
CA SER A 103 -10.82 -6.13 -7.85
C SER A 103 -11.85 -5.01 -7.98
N LEU A 104 -11.49 -3.94 -8.69
CA LEU A 104 -12.22 -2.67 -8.76
C LEU A 104 -12.68 -2.41 -10.20
N SER A 105 -13.89 -1.88 -10.38
CA SER A 105 -14.22 -1.21 -11.65
C SER A 105 -13.40 0.07 -11.82
N GLU A 106 -13.41 0.63 -13.04
CA GLU A 106 -12.78 1.93 -13.30
C GLU A 106 -13.36 3.04 -12.43
N ASP A 107 -14.70 3.08 -12.27
CA ASP A 107 -15.39 4.05 -11.41
C ASP A 107 -15.00 3.89 -9.94
N GLU A 108 -14.90 2.66 -9.43
CA GLU A 108 -14.52 2.38 -8.04
C GLU A 108 -13.05 2.79 -7.78
N LEU A 109 -12.16 2.50 -8.72
CA LEU A 109 -10.75 2.90 -8.64
C LEU A 109 -10.62 4.44 -8.66
N SER A 110 -11.30 5.10 -9.59
CA SER A 110 -11.30 6.57 -9.71
C SER A 110 -11.87 7.25 -8.46
N ALA A 111 -12.95 6.70 -7.88
CA ALA A 111 -13.53 7.18 -6.64
C ALA A 111 -12.54 7.07 -5.47
N PHE A 112 -11.87 5.93 -5.31
CA PHE A 112 -10.89 5.73 -4.25
C PHE A 112 -9.67 6.65 -4.41
N VAL A 113 -9.16 6.80 -5.64
CA VAL A 113 -8.07 7.73 -5.96
C VAL A 113 -8.45 9.18 -5.60
N SER A 114 -9.67 9.59 -5.93
CA SER A 114 -10.18 10.94 -5.60
C SER A 114 -10.32 11.17 -4.09
N GLU A 115 -10.70 10.14 -3.34
CA GLU A 115 -10.75 10.15 -1.87
C GLU A 115 -9.35 10.41 -1.28
N LEU A 116 -8.33 9.67 -1.73
CA LEU A 116 -6.95 9.83 -1.25
C LEU A 116 -6.40 11.24 -1.52
N LYS A 117 -6.60 11.77 -2.73
CA LYS A 117 -6.18 13.12 -3.09
C LYS A 117 -6.85 14.20 -2.25
N SER A 118 -8.11 13.99 -1.89
CA SER A 118 -8.87 14.95 -1.08
C SER A 118 -8.36 14.97 0.36
N ALA A 119 -8.04 13.81 0.93
CA ALA A 119 -7.44 13.68 2.25
C ALA A 119 -6.05 14.35 2.32
N GLU A 120 -5.21 14.14 1.31
CA GLU A 120 -3.87 14.76 1.24
C GLU A 120 -3.94 16.30 1.21
N LYS A 121 -4.83 16.86 0.39
CA LYS A 121 -5.05 18.32 0.33
C LYS A 121 -5.50 18.89 1.68
N GLN A 122 -6.39 18.20 2.39
CA GLN A 122 -6.84 18.63 3.71
C GLN A 122 -5.69 18.62 4.73
N GLN A 123 -4.84 17.60 4.69
CA GLN A 123 -3.67 17.51 5.56
C GLN A 123 -2.65 18.63 5.30
N ILE A 124 -2.37 18.95 4.04
CA ILE A 124 -1.49 20.06 3.65
C ILE A 124 -2.06 21.40 4.14
N ASN A 125 -3.36 21.64 3.90
CA ASN A 125 -4.01 22.88 4.33
C ASN A 125 -4.01 23.02 5.86
N ALA A 126 -4.24 21.93 6.60
CA ALA A 126 -4.19 21.93 8.07
C ALA A 126 -2.79 22.25 8.61
N LEU A 127 -1.74 21.71 7.99
CA LEU A 127 -0.35 22.04 8.32
C LEU A 127 -0.03 23.51 8.03
N GLN A 128 -0.57 24.08 6.96
CA GLN A 128 -0.36 25.49 6.59
C GLN A 128 -1.13 26.47 7.47
N MET A 129 -2.31 26.09 7.99
CA MET A 129 -3.10 26.94 8.90
C MET A 129 -2.68 26.84 10.37
N GLY A 130 -1.85 25.85 10.73
CA GLY A 130 -1.28 25.68 12.06
C GLY A 130 0.11 26.31 12.23
N MET A 131 0.64 27.02 11.22
CA MET A 131 1.87 27.81 11.26
C MET A 131 1.60 29.31 11.28
#